data_AF-A0A955YFY8-F1
#
_entry.id   AF-A0A955YFY8-F1
#
_cell.length_a   1.000
_cell.length_b   1.000
_cell.length_c   1.000
_cell.angle_alpha   90.00
_cell.angle_beta   90.00
_cell.angle_gamma   90.00
#
_symmetry.space_group_name_H-M   'P 1'
#
loop_
_entity.id
_entity.type
_entity.pdbx_description
1 polymer ?
#
loop_
_entity_poly.entity_id
_entity_poly.type
_entity_poly.pdbx_seq_one_letter_code
_entity_poly.pdbx_strand_id
1 'polypeptide(L)'
;MTFFLSISPAHALTWSVLSQQELVDALDGRQSGDTIRIVGDLDLVVPVNTSIANLLTIEAVGTASLTSELAGTPVLTVANGGDLTLRDLTVQANTSGGRALVVTVGSLALDGVSVVGSPVTGGTGGGGCILATDAALSVVGSVVQGCLSNGDGGAIRATNTTLFMVS
;
A
#
# COMPACT_ATOMS: atom_id res chain seq x y z
N MET A 1 -30.25 -20.68 32.26
CA MET A 1 -28.91 -21.14 31.85
C MET A 1 -28.47 -20.19 30.75
N THR A 2 -27.60 -19.25 31.10
CA THR A 2 -27.20 -18.14 30.22
C THR A 2 -26.10 -18.64 29.30
N PHE A 3 -26.34 -18.64 28.00
CA PHE A 3 -25.30 -18.94 27.01
C PHE A 3 -24.36 -17.74 26.93
N PHE A 4 -23.07 -17.97 27.17
CA PHE A 4 -22.05 -16.99 26.87
C PHE A 4 -21.89 -16.93 25.34
N LEU A 5 -22.12 -15.76 24.75
CA LEU A 5 -21.56 -15.43 23.45
C LEU A 5 -20.04 -15.40 23.63
N SER A 6 -19.34 -16.45 23.17
CA SER A 6 -17.92 -16.36 22.92
C SER A 6 -17.75 -15.56 21.63
N ILE A 7 -17.61 -14.24 21.76
CA ILE A 7 -17.06 -13.41 20.69
C ILE A 7 -15.58 -13.79 20.65
N SER A 8 -15.21 -14.74 19.77
CA SER A 8 -13.80 -15.00 19.51
C SER A 8 -13.19 -13.68 19.02
N PRO A 9 -12.03 -13.23 19.55
CA PRO A 9 -11.33 -12.13 18.91
C PRO A 9 -11.07 -12.55 17.47
N ALA A 10 -11.27 -11.63 16.51
CA ALA A 10 -10.79 -11.82 15.16
C ALA A 10 -9.28 -12.13 15.25
N HIS A 11 -8.91 -13.39 15.01
CA HIS A 11 -7.51 -13.77 14.99
C HIS A 11 -6.95 -13.20 13.70
N ALA A 12 -6.22 -12.09 13.79
CA ALA A 12 -5.40 -11.59 12.70
C ALA A 12 -4.56 -12.76 12.15
N LEU A 13 -4.79 -13.10 10.89
CA LEU A 13 -4.06 -14.16 10.21
C LEU A 13 -2.82 -13.57 9.55
N THR A 14 -1.78 -14.41 9.42
CA THR A 14 -0.61 -14.08 8.60
C THR A 14 -0.57 -15.04 7.41
N TRP A 15 -0.67 -14.49 6.20
CA TRP A 15 -0.50 -15.26 4.96
C TRP A 15 0.90 -15.11 4.43
N SER A 16 1.60 -16.23 4.24
CA SER A 16 2.90 -16.23 3.56
C SER A 16 2.67 -16.34 2.07
N VAL A 17 3.19 -15.39 1.30
CA VAL A 17 3.07 -15.29 -0.15
C VAL A 17 4.44 -15.57 -0.77
N LEU A 18 4.51 -16.60 -1.62
CA LEU A 18 5.71 -17.03 -2.34
C LEU A 18 5.55 -16.86 -3.87
N SER A 19 4.37 -16.42 -4.32
CA SER A 19 4.00 -16.31 -5.74
C SER A 19 2.90 -15.27 -5.97
N GLN A 20 2.69 -14.89 -7.24
CA GLN A 20 1.62 -13.97 -7.62
C GLN A 20 0.22 -14.52 -7.29
N GLN A 21 -0.04 -15.81 -7.52
CA GLN A 21 -1.36 -16.38 -7.24
C GLN A 21 -1.69 -16.33 -5.73
N GLU A 22 -0.71 -16.64 -4.87
CA GLU A 22 -0.91 -16.56 -3.43
C GLU A 22 -1.14 -15.11 -2.96
N LEU A 23 -0.56 -14.12 -3.63
CA LEU A 23 -0.86 -12.71 -3.35
C LEU A 23 -2.32 -12.40 -3.66
N VAL A 24 -2.84 -12.87 -4.80
CA VAL A 24 -4.24 -12.67 -5.18
C VAL A 24 -5.17 -13.33 -4.17
N ASP A 25 -4.90 -14.59 -3.82
CA ASP A 25 -5.72 -15.34 -2.86
C ASP A 25 -5.69 -14.69 -1.47
N ALA A 26 -4.52 -14.22 -1.03
CA ALA A 26 -4.34 -13.50 0.23
C ALA A 26 -5.06 -12.14 0.23
N LEU A 27 -5.02 -11.41 -0.89
CA LEU A 27 -5.80 -10.19 -1.01
C LEU A 27 -7.29 -10.54 -0.91
N ASP A 28 -7.81 -11.47 -1.70
CA ASP A 28 -9.24 -11.80 -1.71
C ASP A 28 -9.77 -12.33 -0.36
N GLY A 29 -8.94 -13.05 0.40
CA GLY A 29 -9.32 -13.61 1.71
C GLY A 29 -9.31 -12.60 2.87
N ARG A 30 -8.72 -11.41 2.69
CA ARG A 30 -8.35 -10.47 3.78
C ARG A 30 -9.47 -10.08 4.74
N GLN A 31 -9.18 -10.20 6.02
CA GLN A 31 -9.95 -9.66 7.13
C GLN A 31 -9.21 -8.52 7.82
N SER A 32 -9.94 -7.76 8.62
CA SER A 32 -9.37 -6.64 9.38
C SER A 32 -8.38 -7.16 10.43
N GLY A 33 -7.17 -6.63 10.39
CA GLY A 33 -6.04 -7.00 11.25
C GLY A 33 -5.05 -7.97 10.60
N ASP A 34 -5.37 -8.53 9.44
CA ASP A 34 -4.52 -9.52 8.78
C ASP A 34 -3.18 -8.92 8.32
N THR A 35 -2.21 -9.82 8.17
CA THR A 35 -0.89 -9.52 7.62
C THR A 35 -0.61 -10.40 6.40
N ILE A 36 -0.29 -9.79 5.28
CA ILE A 36 0.25 -10.46 4.10
C ILE A 36 1.77 -10.34 4.16
N ARG A 37 2.46 -11.46 4.25
CA ARG A 37 3.91 -11.55 4.36
C ARG A 37 4.49 -12.13 3.07
N ILE A 38 5.13 -11.29 2.27
CA ILE A 38 5.81 -11.69 1.04
C ILE A 38 7.18 -12.25 1.42
N VAL A 39 7.47 -13.48 1.03
CA VAL A 39 8.69 -14.18 1.44
C VAL A 39 9.58 -14.43 0.23
N GLY A 40 10.82 -13.97 0.31
CA GLY A 40 11.81 -14.09 -0.75
C GLY A 40 11.86 -12.87 -1.68
N ASP A 41 12.54 -13.05 -2.81
CA ASP A 41 12.80 -11.99 -3.77
C ASP A 41 11.79 -12.10 -4.91
N LEU A 42 10.70 -11.33 -4.82
CA LEU A 42 9.52 -11.49 -5.67
C LEU A 42 9.07 -10.17 -6.29
N ASP A 43 8.88 -10.17 -7.60
CA ASP A 43 8.19 -9.10 -8.32
C ASP A 43 6.74 -9.52 -8.56
N LEU A 44 5.81 -8.85 -7.88
CA LEU A 44 4.40 -9.24 -7.86
C LEU A 44 3.52 -8.14 -8.47
N VAL A 45 2.60 -8.57 -9.31
CA VAL A 45 1.59 -7.69 -9.91
C VAL A 45 0.34 -7.73 -9.04
N VAL A 46 -0.04 -6.59 -8.50
CA VAL A 46 -1.30 -6.39 -7.77
C VAL A 46 -2.44 -6.30 -8.78
N PRO A 47 -3.53 -7.08 -8.61
CA PRO A 47 -4.69 -7.00 -9.49
C PRO A 47 -5.29 -5.60 -9.54
N VAL A 48 -5.81 -5.23 -10.72
CA VAL A 48 -6.52 -3.96 -10.89
C VAL A 48 -7.65 -3.78 -9.87
N ASN A 49 -7.85 -2.54 -9.42
CA ASN A 49 -8.91 -2.16 -8.47
C ASN A 49 -8.81 -2.82 -7.08
N THR A 50 -7.61 -3.25 -6.66
CA THR A 50 -7.39 -3.70 -5.28
C THR A 50 -7.63 -2.54 -4.31
N SER A 51 -8.81 -2.55 -3.68
CA SER A 51 -9.26 -1.55 -2.72
C SER A 51 -9.20 -2.11 -1.31
N ILE A 52 -8.34 -1.58 -0.45
CA ILE A 52 -8.25 -1.95 0.95
C ILE A 52 -9.32 -1.18 1.74
N ALA A 53 -10.29 -1.91 2.28
CA ALA A 53 -11.39 -1.36 3.08
C ALA A 53 -11.34 -1.75 4.57
N ASN A 54 -10.33 -2.54 4.95
CA ASN A 54 -10.13 -3.06 6.31
C ASN A 54 -8.73 -2.64 6.80
N LEU A 55 -8.43 -2.87 8.08
CA LEU A 55 -7.04 -2.80 8.57
C LEU A 55 -6.23 -3.94 7.97
N LEU A 56 -5.14 -3.64 7.26
CA LEU A 56 -4.26 -4.63 6.61
C LEU A 56 -2.79 -4.23 6.78
N THR A 57 -1.93 -5.20 7.04
CA THR A 57 -0.48 -5.04 6.91
C THR A 57 0.03 -5.86 5.72
N ILE A 58 0.90 -5.29 4.90
CA ILE A 58 1.68 -6.01 3.90
C ILE A 58 3.14 -5.78 4.22
N GLU A 59 3.89 -6.85 4.45
CA GLU A 59 5.31 -6.79 4.76
C GLU A 59 6.10 -7.73 3.86
N ALA A 60 7.34 -7.39 3.56
CA ALA A 60 8.24 -8.27 2.84
C ALA A 60 9.39 -8.77 3.73
N VAL A 61 9.82 -9.99 3.46
CA VAL A 61 11.01 -10.63 4.04
C VAL A 61 11.89 -11.09 2.89
N GLY A 62 12.74 -10.18 2.43
CA GLY A 62 13.49 -10.30 1.18
C GLY A 62 13.33 -9.04 0.34
N THR A 63 13.73 -9.08 -0.93
CA THR A 63 13.50 -7.97 -1.86
C THR A 63 12.21 -8.20 -2.64
N ALA A 64 11.08 -7.74 -2.11
CA ALA A 64 9.80 -7.79 -2.81
C ALA A 64 9.45 -6.47 -3.49
N SER A 65 8.85 -6.54 -4.68
CA SER A 65 8.27 -5.39 -5.37
C SER A 65 6.79 -5.63 -5.70
N LEU A 66 5.99 -4.58 -5.58
CA LEU A 66 4.58 -4.55 -5.97
C LEU A 66 4.39 -3.57 -7.13
N THR A 67 3.77 -4.03 -8.22
CA THR A 67 3.45 -3.21 -9.39
C THR A 67 1.95 -3.30 -9.70
N SER A 68 1.42 -2.33 -10.45
CA SER A 68 0.06 -2.42 -11.00
C SER A 68 0.06 -3.11 -12.35
N GLU A 69 -0.96 -3.92 -12.62
CA GLU A 69 -1.18 -4.56 -13.92
C GLU A 69 -1.53 -3.56 -15.05
N LEU A 70 -2.23 -2.46 -14.72
CA LEU A 70 -2.80 -1.55 -15.71
C LEU A 70 -2.15 -0.16 -15.65
N ALA A 71 -1.82 0.35 -16.83
CA ALA A 71 -1.42 1.73 -17.06
C ALA A 71 -2.38 2.75 -16.42
N GLY A 72 -1.87 3.72 -15.65
CA GLY A 72 -2.67 4.81 -15.12
C GLY A 72 -3.44 4.49 -13.84
N THR A 73 -3.42 3.25 -13.35
CA THR A 73 -4.03 2.87 -12.07
C THR A 73 -3.01 2.84 -10.93
N PRO A 74 -3.43 3.14 -9.70
CA PRO A 74 -2.57 2.95 -8.54
C PRO A 74 -2.31 1.48 -8.22
N VAL A 75 -1.15 1.18 -7.63
CA VAL A 75 -0.80 -0.17 -7.18
C VAL A 75 -1.76 -0.62 -6.10
N LEU A 76 -2.02 0.25 -5.11
CA LEU A 76 -3.00 0.00 -4.06
C LEU A 76 -3.84 1.26 -3.82
N THR A 77 -5.13 1.03 -3.58
CA THR A 77 -6.06 2.07 -3.12
C THR A 77 -6.56 1.70 -1.73
N VAL A 78 -6.57 2.67 -0.81
CA VAL A 78 -7.21 2.55 0.50
C VAL A 78 -8.49 3.38 0.47
N ALA A 79 -9.61 2.75 0.80
CA ALA A 79 -10.93 3.36 0.72
C ALA A 79 -11.81 2.92 1.90
N ASN A 80 -12.97 3.55 2.03
CA ASN A 80 -14.02 3.17 2.99
C ASN A 80 -13.55 3.12 4.47
N GLY A 81 -12.51 3.88 4.84
CA GLY A 81 -11.98 3.90 6.20
C GLY A 81 -11.03 2.75 6.53
N GLY A 82 -10.54 2.02 5.51
CA GLY A 82 -9.49 1.03 5.68
C GLY A 82 -8.16 1.65 6.13
N ASP A 83 -7.32 0.84 6.77
CA ASP A 83 -5.99 1.26 7.22
C ASP A 83 -4.97 0.31 6.59
N LEU A 84 -3.97 0.87 5.91
CA LEU A 84 -2.93 0.07 5.27
C LEU A 84 -1.55 0.39 5.86
N THR A 85 -0.85 -0.65 6.29
CA THR A 85 0.57 -0.57 6.62
C THR A 85 1.39 -1.36 5.60
N LEU A 86 2.37 -0.71 4.97
CA LEU A 86 3.35 -1.36 4.10
C LEU A 86 4.72 -1.37 4.80
N ARG A 87 5.43 -2.50 4.77
CA ARG A 87 6.77 -2.65 5.38
C ARG A 87 7.79 -3.31 4.47
N ASP A 88 9.00 -2.75 4.47
CA ASP A 88 10.23 -3.36 3.93
C ASP A 88 10.13 -3.84 2.47
N LEU A 89 9.29 -3.19 1.66
CA LEU A 89 9.02 -3.58 0.27
C LEU A 89 9.18 -2.41 -0.70
N THR A 90 9.25 -2.72 -1.99
CA THR A 90 9.24 -1.72 -3.07
C THR A 90 7.84 -1.62 -3.69
N VAL A 91 7.33 -0.40 -3.88
CA VAL A 91 6.13 -0.14 -4.68
C VAL A 91 6.56 0.58 -5.95
N GLN A 92 6.33 -0.05 -7.11
CA GLN A 92 6.68 0.51 -8.40
C GLN A 92 5.43 1.01 -9.11
N ALA A 93 5.31 2.33 -9.23
CA ALA A 93 4.25 2.94 -10.04
C ALA A 93 4.54 2.73 -11.54
N ASN A 94 3.49 2.45 -12.31
CA ASN A 94 3.60 2.36 -13.77
C ASN A 94 3.98 3.71 -14.41
N THR A 95 4.49 3.65 -15.64
CA THR A 95 5.05 4.76 -16.41
C THR A 95 4.02 5.72 -17.01
N SER A 96 2.72 5.47 -16.85
CA SER A 96 1.68 6.06 -17.69
C SER A 96 0.66 6.90 -16.91
N GLY A 97 1.06 7.56 -15.83
CA GLY A 97 0.18 8.48 -15.10
C GLY A 97 -0.47 7.92 -13.84
N GLY A 98 -0.18 6.66 -13.46
CA GLY A 98 -0.68 6.09 -12.21
C GLY A 98 0.09 6.66 -11.02
N ARG A 99 -0.62 7.01 -9.94
CA ARG A 99 -0.01 7.23 -8.62
C ARG A 99 0.50 5.88 -8.10
N ALA A 100 1.51 5.85 -7.23
CA ALA A 100 1.91 4.59 -6.61
C ALA A 100 0.82 4.08 -5.65
N LEU A 101 0.37 4.96 -4.76
CA LEU A 101 -0.59 4.66 -3.71
C LEU A 101 -1.61 5.80 -3.63
N VAL A 102 -2.87 5.43 -3.42
CA VAL A 102 -3.97 6.38 -3.21
C VAL A 102 -4.72 6.00 -1.94
N VAL A 103 -4.96 6.98 -1.08
CA VAL A 103 -5.83 6.86 0.09
C VAL A 103 -6.93 7.88 -0.07
N THR A 104 -8.17 7.41 -0.13
CA THR A 104 -9.34 8.29 -0.26
C THR A 104 -10.00 8.55 1.10
N VAL A 105 -10.06 7.51 1.95
CA VAL A 105 -10.61 7.57 3.31
C VAL A 105 -9.90 6.51 4.14
N GLY A 106 -9.27 6.89 5.26
CA GLY A 106 -8.57 5.99 6.17
C GLY A 106 -7.15 6.45 6.52
N SER A 107 -6.22 5.51 6.69
CA SER A 107 -4.81 5.83 6.91
C SER A 107 -3.84 4.97 6.10
N LEU A 108 -2.67 5.53 5.83
CA LEU A 108 -1.54 4.83 5.21
C LEU A 108 -0.28 5.05 6.04
N ALA A 109 0.34 3.94 6.40
CA ALA A 109 1.64 3.89 7.05
C ALA A 109 2.65 3.17 6.15
N LEU A 110 3.79 3.81 5.92
CA LEU A 110 4.94 3.26 5.22
C LEU A 110 6.11 3.16 6.21
N ASP A 111 6.73 2.00 6.31
CA ASP A 111 7.89 1.75 7.17
C ASP A 111 8.97 0.98 6.39
N GLY A 112 10.12 1.59 6.13
CA GLY A 112 11.17 0.96 5.31
C GLY A 112 10.78 0.73 3.84
N VAL A 113 9.76 1.43 3.33
CA VAL A 113 9.24 1.21 1.96
C VAL A 113 9.99 2.08 0.95
N SER A 114 10.29 1.51 -0.22
CA SER A 114 10.77 2.26 -1.38
C SER A 114 9.63 2.45 -2.38
N VAL A 115 9.18 3.69 -2.58
CA VAL A 115 8.20 4.03 -3.62
C VAL A 115 8.93 4.60 -4.83
N VAL A 116 8.89 3.87 -5.92
CA VAL A 116 9.60 4.20 -7.16
C VAL A 116 8.61 4.61 -8.22
N GLY A 117 8.74 5.86 -8.65
CA GLY A 117 8.02 6.40 -9.79
C GLY A 117 8.81 6.29 -11.07
N SER A 118 8.15 5.85 -12.14
CA SER A 118 8.67 6.11 -13.47
C SER A 118 8.37 7.56 -13.88
N PRO A 119 9.30 8.28 -14.52
CA PRO A 119 9.04 9.63 -15.02
C PRO A 119 7.88 9.60 -16.02
N VAL A 120 6.87 10.44 -15.77
CA VAL A 120 5.67 10.53 -16.62
C VAL A 120 5.95 11.44 -17.81
N THR A 121 5.74 10.94 -19.03
CA THR A 121 5.64 11.78 -20.22
C THR A 121 4.18 12.22 -20.41
N GLY A 122 3.82 13.38 -19.86
CA GLY A 122 2.54 14.07 -20.11
C GLY A 122 1.43 13.84 -19.06
N GLY A 123 0.99 14.94 -18.42
CA GLY A 123 -0.35 15.09 -17.82
C GLY A 123 -0.63 14.42 -16.46
N THR A 124 -0.55 15.21 -15.38
CA THR A 124 -1.21 15.08 -14.04
C THR A 124 -1.07 13.82 -13.19
N GLY A 125 -0.45 12.76 -13.68
CA GLY A 125 -0.28 11.51 -12.95
C GLY A 125 1.17 11.27 -12.51
N GLY A 126 1.63 11.91 -11.44
CA GLY A 126 3.03 11.76 -11.01
C GLY A 126 3.36 10.30 -10.68
N GLY A 127 4.12 9.64 -11.54
CA GLY A 127 4.67 8.32 -11.26
C GLY A 127 5.41 8.39 -9.93
N GLY A 128 5.12 7.44 -9.04
CA GLY A 128 5.71 7.39 -7.70
C GLY A 128 5.08 8.36 -6.70
N CYS A 129 4.06 9.11 -7.08
CA CYS A 129 3.32 9.93 -6.13
C CYS A 129 2.42 9.10 -5.22
N ILE A 130 2.37 9.50 -3.96
CA ILE A 130 1.39 9.05 -2.98
C ILE A 130 0.38 10.19 -2.80
N LEU A 131 -0.90 9.89 -2.95
CA LEU A 131 -1.98 10.81 -2.65
C LEU A 131 -2.78 10.28 -1.47
N ALA A 132 -2.89 11.08 -0.42
CA ALA A 132 -3.76 10.81 0.72
C ALA A 132 -4.78 11.94 0.84
N THR A 133 -6.03 11.71 0.45
CA THR A 133 -7.10 12.70 0.63
C THR A 133 -7.78 12.43 1.97
N ASP A 134 -7.94 13.45 2.80
CA ASP A 134 -8.60 13.35 4.13
C ASP A 134 -8.11 12.19 5.01
N ALA A 135 -6.82 11.85 4.88
CA ALA A 135 -6.24 10.67 5.50
C ALA A 135 -4.95 11.00 6.25
N ALA A 136 -4.65 10.20 7.27
CA ALA A 136 -3.36 10.26 7.94
C ALA A 136 -2.30 9.52 7.10
N LEU A 137 -1.21 10.21 6.79
CA LEU A 137 -0.07 9.63 6.09
C LEU A 137 1.16 9.62 7.02
N SER A 138 1.63 8.43 7.38
CA SER A 138 2.88 8.24 8.11
C SER A 138 3.92 7.60 7.21
N VAL A 139 5.09 8.22 7.07
CA VAL A 139 6.19 7.71 6.26
C VAL A 139 7.43 7.65 7.13
N VAL A 140 7.94 6.45 7.39
CA VAL A 140 9.06 6.20 8.30
C VAL A 140 10.14 5.40 7.58
N GLY A 141 11.40 5.84 7.66
CA GLY A 141 12.55 5.09 7.11
C GLY A 141 12.46 4.79 5.60
N SER A 142 11.60 5.52 4.89
CA SER A 142 11.19 5.17 3.53
C SER A 142 11.83 6.10 2.50
N VAL A 143 11.89 5.64 1.25
CA VAL A 143 12.34 6.44 0.11
C VAL A 143 11.15 6.65 -0.82
N VAL A 144 10.89 7.89 -1.23
CA VAL A 144 9.81 8.20 -2.19
C VAL A 144 10.42 8.97 -3.36
N GLN A 145 10.38 8.37 -4.54
CA GLN A 145 10.75 9.01 -5.81
C GLN A 145 9.48 9.49 -6.50
N GLY A 146 9.10 10.74 -6.26
CA GLY A 146 7.83 11.30 -6.70
C GLY A 146 7.36 12.40 -5.76
N CYS A 147 6.06 12.40 -5.45
CA CYS A 147 5.44 13.40 -4.60
C CYS A 147 4.63 12.79 -3.45
N LEU A 148 4.58 13.50 -2.32
CA LEU A 148 3.64 13.25 -1.25
C LEU A 148 2.59 14.37 -1.30
N SER A 149 1.33 14.03 -1.52
CA SER A 149 0.25 15.00 -1.51
C SER A 149 -0.80 14.58 -0.50
N ASN A 150 -1.26 15.53 0.32
CA ASN A 150 -2.44 15.37 1.14
C ASN A 150 -3.48 16.40 0.74
N GLY A 151 -4.49 15.96 -0.02
CA GLY A 151 -5.33 16.83 -0.85
C GLY A 151 -6.14 17.87 -0.07
N ASP A 152 -6.62 17.50 1.12
CA ASP A 152 -7.67 18.24 1.83
C ASP A 152 -7.36 18.50 3.33
N GLY A 153 -6.07 18.43 3.72
CA GLY A 153 -5.62 18.89 5.04
C GLY A 153 -5.37 17.80 6.09
N GLY A 154 -5.31 16.53 5.68
CA GLY A 154 -4.79 15.47 6.53
C GLY A 154 -3.32 15.69 6.91
N ALA A 155 -2.89 15.08 8.01
CA ALA A 155 -1.51 15.21 8.47
C ALA A 155 -0.58 14.28 7.66
N ILE A 156 0.49 14.86 7.11
CA ILE A 156 1.66 14.10 6.65
C ILE A 156 2.71 14.14 7.74
N ARG A 157 3.11 12.97 8.25
CA ARG A 157 4.24 12.82 9.15
C ARG A 157 5.32 11.99 8.47
N ALA A 158 6.42 12.62 8.11
CA ALA A 158 7.60 11.97 7.55
C ALA A 158 8.74 11.96 8.59
N THR A 159 9.33 10.79 8.87
CA THR A 159 10.43 10.61 9.82
C THR A 159 11.50 9.73 9.19
N ASN A 160 12.75 10.19 9.13
CA ASN A 160 13.85 9.47 8.46
C ASN A 160 13.51 9.09 7.00
N THR A 161 12.76 9.94 6.31
CA THR A 161 12.29 9.72 4.95
C THR A 161 13.13 10.51 3.96
N THR A 162 13.51 9.90 2.85
CA THR A 162 14.12 10.60 1.72
C THR A 162 13.08 10.82 0.63
N LEU A 163 12.86 12.08 0.26
CA LEU A 163 11.95 12.46 -0.83
C LEU A 163 12.77 12.99 -2.02
N PHE A 164 12.73 12.28 -3.14
CA PHE A 164 13.26 12.74 -4.42
C PHE A 164 12.13 13.29 -5.26
N MET A 165 12.02 14.62 -5.32
CA MET A 165 11.07 15.27 -6.21
C MET A 165 11.62 15.22 -7.63
N VAL A 166 10.92 14.50 -8.51
CA VAL A 166 11.25 14.45 -9.94
C VAL A 166 10.50 15.60 -10.61
N SER A 167 11.23 16.57 -11.16
CA SER A 167 10.71 17.75 -11.87
C SER A 167 10.37 17.44 -13.32
#